data_AF-A0A4Z0NKX6-F1
#
_entry.id   AF-A0A4Z0NKX6-F1
#
_cell.length_a   1.000
_cell.length_b   1.000
_cell.length_c   1.000
_cell.angle_alpha   90.00
_cell.angle_beta   90.00
_cell.angle_gamma   90.00
#
_symmetry.space_group_name_H-M   'P 1'
#
loop_
_entity.id
_entity.type
_entity.pdbx_description
1 polymer ?
#
loop_
_entity_poly.entity_id
_entity_poly.type
_entity_poly.pdbx_seq_one_letter_code
_entity_poly.pdbx_strand_id
1 'polypeptide(L)'
;DQSQEDTVSRNEKESDDLADRPGAGFSVSEENKRILHDVCPWWRGQTVQDRCYGMFTDEQKGLLATGIIKAEGNMTSGDAHLAVNFPLLLEEGLDGLRDKVAERRSRINLTVLEDLHGEQFLKAIDIVLDAVSQHITRFAALARQMAGEESRESRRKELLTIAENCEVIAHQPPQTFWQALQLCYFIQLILQIESNGHSVSFGRMDQYLYPYYRRDVELNQTLDREHAIELLHSCWLKLLEVNKIRSGSHSKASAGSPLYQNVTIGGPPLFTGQPMAAVKP
;
A
#
# COMPACT_ATOMS: atom_id res chain seq x y z
N ASP A 1 -28.07 7.96 -25.06
CA ASP A 1 -26.80 8.72 -24.98
C ASP A 1 -26.19 8.53 -23.60
N GLN A 2 -25.54 7.39 -23.38
CA GLN A 2 -24.60 7.25 -22.27
C GLN A 2 -23.24 7.58 -22.87
N SER A 3 -22.88 8.86 -22.87
CA SER A 3 -21.51 9.27 -23.15
C SER A 3 -20.60 8.45 -22.22
N GLN A 4 -19.65 7.72 -22.80
CA GLN A 4 -18.61 7.02 -22.06
C GLN A 4 -17.76 8.09 -21.36
N GLU A 5 -18.10 8.36 -20.11
CA GLU A 5 -17.48 9.41 -19.29
C GLU A 5 -16.12 8.94 -18.78
N ASP A 6 -15.16 9.86 -18.78
CA ASP A 6 -13.82 9.64 -18.26
C ASP A 6 -13.82 9.55 -16.72
N THR A 7 -12.68 9.13 -16.15
CA THR A 7 -12.57 8.80 -14.72
C THR A 7 -12.84 10.01 -13.83
N VAL A 8 -12.45 11.22 -14.26
CA VAL A 8 -12.53 12.43 -13.43
C VAL A 8 -13.85 13.18 -13.60
N SER A 9 -14.39 13.22 -14.81
CA SER A 9 -15.73 13.74 -15.12
C SER A 9 -16.81 12.95 -14.36
N ARG A 10 -16.58 11.65 -14.15
CA ARG A 10 -17.42 10.82 -13.29
C ARG A 10 -17.34 11.19 -11.82
N ASN A 11 -16.14 11.45 -11.30
CA ASN A 11 -15.98 11.83 -9.90
C ASN A 11 -16.72 13.13 -9.60
N GLU A 12 -16.69 14.10 -10.52
CA GLU A 12 -17.48 15.34 -10.41
C GLU A 12 -18.99 15.03 -10.41
N LYS A 13 -19.48 14.24 -11.36
CA LYS A 13 -20.92 13.96 -11.53
C LYS A 13 -21.51 13.08 -10.44
N GLU A 14 -20.82 12.03 -10.03
CA GLU A 14 -21.32 11.14 -8.97
C GLU A 14 -21.23 11.80 -7.59
N SER A 15 -20.40 12.84 -7.40
CA SER A 15 -20.13 13.44 -6.07
C SER A 15 -21.37 13.86 -5.28
N ASP A 16 -22.45 14.25 -5.97
CA ASP A 16 -23.74 14.58 -5.37
C ASP A 16 -24.59 13.36 -5.02
N ASP A 17 -24.41 12.25 -5.73
CA ASP A 17 -25.18 11.00 -5.60
C ASP A 17 -24.42 9.88 -4.85
N LEU A 18 -23.21 10.15 -4.37
CA LEU A 18 -22.33 9.13 -3.76
C LEU A 18 -22.90 8.52 -2.48
N ALA A 19 -23.64 9.29 -1.68
CA ALA A 19 -24.08 8.89 -0.35
C ALA A 19 -25.12 7.77 -0.38
N ASP A 20 -26.05 7.82 -1.34
CA ASP A 20 -27.22 6.93 -1.40
C ASP A 20 -26.97 5.68 -2.27
N ARG A 21 -25.73 5.45 -2.72
CA ARG A 21 -25.41 4.29 -3.58
C ARG A 21 -25.59 2.97 -2.81
N PRO A 22 -26.47 2.06 -3.28
CA PRO A 22 -26.74 0.80 -2.57
C PRO A 22 -25.48 -0.04 -2.37
N GLY A 23 -25.10 -0.26 -1.11
CA GLY A 23 -23.93 -1.07 -0.75
C GLY A 23 -22.56 -0.44 -1.03
N ALA A 24 -22.51 0.84 -1.42
CA ALA A 24 -21.27 1.57 -1.75
C ALA A 24 -21.38 3.09 -1.51
N GLY A 25 -22.15 3.47 -0.48
CA GLY A 25 -22.36 4.86 -0.09
C GLY A 25 -21.10 5.51 0.50
N PHE A 26 -20.75 6.70 0.04
CA PHE A 26 -19.67 7.51 0.61
C PHE A 26 -20.17 8.92 0.91
N SER A 27 -19.78 9.45 2.08
CA SER A 27 -20.04 10.84 2.43
C SER A 27 -18.96 11.74 1.86
N VAL A 28 -19.35 12.76 1.11
CA VAL A 28 -18.46 13.80 0.58
C VAL A 28 -18.97 15.14 1.07
N SER A 29 -18.13 15.88 1.81
CA SER A 29 -18.46 17.23 2.27
C SER A 29 -18.52 18.20 1.09
N GLU A 30 -19.28 19.29 1.25
CA GLU A 30 -19.35 20.35 0.24
C GLU A 30 -17.97 20.96 -0.08
N GLU A 31 -17.09 21.05 0.93
CA GLU A 31 -15.70 21.49 0.71
C GLU A 31 -14.94 20.50 -0.18
N ASN A 32 -15.07 19.19 0.04
CA ASN A 32 -14.42 18.20 -0.80
C ASN A 32 -14.99 18.20 -2.23
N LYS A 33 -16.30 18.41 -2.41
CA LYS A 33 -16.90 18.57 -3.75
C LYS A 33 -16.29 19.76 -4.49
N ARG A 34 -16.12 20.89 -3.80
CA ARG A 34 -15.46 22.08 -4.37
C ARG A 34 -14.00 21.80 -4.74
N ILE A 35 -13.24 21.16 -3.87
CA ILE A 35 -11.84 20.77 -4.16
C ILE A 35 -11.78 19.86 -5.40
N LEU A 36 -12.67 18.87 -5.50
CA LEU A 36 -12.74 17.99 -6.66
C LEU A 36 -13.05 18.77 -7.95
N HIS A 37 -14.01 19.70 -7.91
CA HIS A 37 -14.34 20.56 -9.04
C HIS A 37 -13.17 21.46 -9.48
N ASP A 38 -12.27 21.83 -8.57
CA ASP A 38 -11.07 22.60 -8.89
C ASP A 38 -9.94 21.72 -9.48
N VAL A 39 -9.83 20.46 -9.04
CA VAL A 39 -8.74 19.54 -9.42
C VAL A 39 -9.04 18.74 -10.69
N CYS A 40 -10.26 18.20 -10.83
CA CYS A 40 -10.66 17.32 -11.93
C CYS A 40 -10.47 17.93 -13.32
N PRO A 41 -10.74 19.23 -13.57
CA PRO A 41 -10.55 19.83 -14.89
C PRO A 41 -9.14 19.71 -15.45
N TRP A 42 -8.11 19.78 -14.60
CA TRP A 42 -6.73 19.66 -15.03
C TRP A 42 -6.41 18.27 -15.60
N TRP A 43 -7.04 17.22 -15.06
CA TRP A 43 -6.76 15.84 -15.43
C TRP A 43 -7.45 15.36 -16.72
N ARG A 44 -8.43 16.11 -17.24
CA ARG A 44 -9.17 15.74 -18.45
C ARG A 44 -8.22 15.57 -19.65
N GLY A 45 -8.33 14.45 -20.35
CA GLY A 45 -7.44 14.08 -21.47
C GLY A 45 -6.07 13.54 -21.05
N GLN A 46 -5.76 13.55 -19.75
CA GLN A 46 -4.49 13.07 -19.19
C GLN A 46 -4.64 11.78 -18.39
N THR A 47 -5.87 11.33 -18.13
CA THR A 47 -6.13 10.10 -17.37
C THR A 47 -5.79 8.83 -18.18
N VAL A 48 -5.56 7.72 -17.47
CA VAL A 48 -5.37 6.40 -18.11
C VAL A 48 -6.58 6.06 -18.98
N GLN A 49 -7.80 6.22 -18.45
CA GLN A 49 -9.02 5.95 -19.19
C GLN A 49 -9.11 6.79 -20.47
N ASP A 50 -8.85 8.10 -20.41
CA ASP A 50 -8.88 8.99 -21.59
C ASP A 50 -7.94 8.51 -22.68
N ARG A 51 -6.70 8.16 -22.30
CA ARG A 51 -5.69 7.70 -23.25
C ARG A 51 -6.02 6.31 -23.80
N CYS A 52 -6.60 5.42 -23.01
CA CYS A 52 -7.13 4.14 -23.50
C CYS A 52 -8.18 4.37 -24.60
N TYR A 53 -9.16 5.25 -24.38
CA TYR A 53 -10.19 5.58 -25.37
C TYR A 53 -9.65 6.33 -26.60
N GLY A 54 -8.55 7.07 -26.44
CA GLY A 54 -7.81 7.66 -27.56
C GLY A 54 -7.10 6.63 -28.45
N MET A 55 -6.84 5.42 -27.95
CA MET A 55 -6.14 4.36 -28.67
C MET A 55 -7.05 3.22 -29.16
N PHE A 56 -8.21 3.00 -28.53
CA PHE A 56 -9.12 1.92 -28.93
C PHE A 56 -9.69 2.13 -30.33
N THR A 57 -9.81 1.02 -31.08
CA THR A 57 -10.56 0.99 -32.34
C THR A 57 -12.06 1.15 -32.07
N ASP A 58 -12.84 1.53 -33.08
CA ASP A 58 -14.28 1.68 -32.95
C ASP A 58 -14.98 0.36 -32.59
N GLU A 59 -14.46 -0.77 -33.10
CA GLU A 59 -14.93 -2.10 -32.71
C GLU A 59 -14.73 -2.36 -31.20
N GLN A 60 -13.54 -2.05 -30.67
CA GLN A 60 -13.23 -2.21 -29.24
C GLN A 60 -14.12 -1.31 -28.37
N LYS A 61 -14.35 -0.07 -28.79
CA LYS A 61 -15.30 0.84 -28.12
C LYS A 61 -16.72 0.29 -28.14
N GLY A 62 -17.15 -0.28 -29.27
CA GLY A 62 -18.42 -0.97 -29.43
C GLY A 62 -18.56 -2.15 -28.46
N LEU A 63 -17.55 -3.02 -28.38
CA LEU A 63 -17.54 -4.16 -27.45
C LEU A 63 -17.67 -3.72 -25.99
N LEU A 64 -16.89 -2.72 -25.56
CA LEU A 64 -16.95 -2.18 -24.19
C LEU A 64 -18.33 -1.56 -23.90
N ALA A 65 -18.94 -0.88 -24.88
CA ALA A 65 -20.27 -0.28 -24.74
C ALA A 65 -21.37 -1.32 -24.54
N THR A 66 -21.27 -2.50 -25.16
CA THR A 66 -22.23 -3.60 -24.91
C THR A 66 -22.06 -4.25 -23.53
N GLY A 67 -20.87 -4.15 -22.94
CA GLY A 67 -20.51 -4.84 -21.71
C GLY A 67 -20.27 -6.34 -21.86
N ILE A 68 -20.20 -6.88 -23.09
CA ILE A 68 -19.84 -8.29 -23.35
C ILE A 68 -18.40 -8.60 -22.91
N ILE A 69 -17.51 -7.62 -23.06
CA ILE A 69 -16.15 -7.60 -22.50
C ILE A 69 -16.07 -6.33 -21.64
N LYS A 70 -15.50 -6.45 -20.43
CA LYS A 70 -15.34 -5.33 -19.50
C LYS A 70 -13.90 -5.26 -18.99
N ALA A 71 -13.32 -4.07 -19.04
CA ALA A 71 -12.01 -3.75 -18.49
C ALA A 71 -12.05 -2.47 -17.63
N GLU A 72 -13.22 -2.14 -17.07
CA GLU A 72 -13.42 -0.91 -16.28
C GLU A 72 -12.44 -0.83 -15.11
N GLY A 73 -12.16 -1.94 -14.44
CA GLY A 73 -11.21 -1.99 -13.32
C GLY A 73 -9.81 -1.53 -13.69
N ASN A 74 -9.29 -1.97 -14.84
CA ASN A 74 -7.94 -1.63 -15.31
C ASN A 74 -7.83 -0.18 -15.79
N MET A 75 -8.90 0.40 -16.33
CA MET A 75 -8.88 1.78 -16.83
C MET A 75 -9.06 2.84 -15.73
N THR A 76 -9.67 2.45 -14.60
CA THR A 76 -10.06 3.36 -13.50
C THR A 76 -9.24 3.18 -12.23
N SER A 77 -8.27 2.27 -12.25
CA SER A 77 -7.43 1.92 -11.09
C SER A 77 -6.02 1.57 -11.54
N GLY A 78 -5.05 1.74 -10.66
CA GLY A 78 -3.78 1.02 -10.78
C GLY A 78 -3.98 -0.50 -10.64
N ASP A 79 -3.01 -1.28 -11.10
CA ASP A 79 -3.08 -2.75 -11.09
C ASP A 79 -3.00 -3.31 -9.66
N ALA A 80 -1.84 -3.18 -9.00
CA ALA A 80 -1.48 -3.93 -7.78
C ALA A 80 -1.52 -5.46 -8.01
N HIS A 81 -2.44 -6.21 -7.38
CA HIS A 81 -2.57 -7.67 -7.55
C HIS A 81 -1.25 -8.44 -7.39
N LEU A 82 -0.50 -8.09 -6.35
CA LEU A 82 0.84 -8.63 -6.08
C LEU A 82 1.14 -8.64 -4.58
N ALA A 83 2.18 -9.39 -4.22
CA ALA A 83 2.89 -9.21 -2.98
C ALA A 83 4.29 -8.68 -3.29
N VAL A 84 4.70 -7.60 -2.61
CA VAL A 84 6.06 -7.07 -2.73
C VAL A 84 7.06 -7.95 -1.96
N ASN A 85 8.35 -7.74 -2.19
CA ASN A 85 9.41 -8.50 -1.53
C ASN A 85 9.66 -8.00 -0.10
N PHE A 86 8.74 -8.32 0.83
CA PHE A 86 8.90 -8.02 2.26
C PHE A 86 10.19 -8.62 2.87
N PRO A 87 10.64 -9.85 2.53
CA PRO A 87 11.93 -10.34 3.00
C PRO A 87 13.10 -9.39 2.69
N LEU A 88 13.20 -8.90 1.46
CA LEU A 88 14.24 -7.94 1.07
C LEU A 88 14.13 -6.63 1.87
N LEU A 89 12.92 -6.12 2.07
CA LEU A 89 12.67 -4.92 2.88
C LEU A 89 13.14 -5.11 4.34
N LEU A 90 12.84 -6.26 4.92
CA LEU A 90 13.17 -6.57 6.32
C LEU A 90 14.66 -6.87 6.51
N GLU A 91 15.34 -7.37 5.48
CA GLU A 91 16.78 -7.64 5.47
C GLU A 91 17.61 -6.36 5.30
N GLU A 92 17.24 -5.51 4.33
CA GLU A 92 18.04 -4.34 3.93
C GLU A 92 17.63 -3.05 4.67
N GLY A 93 16.37 -2.93 5.11
CA GLY A 93 15.82 -1.65 5.56
C GLY A 93 15.71 -0.63 4.42
N LEU A 94 15.28 0.60 4.73
CA LEU A 94 15.11 1.64 3.70
C LEU A 94 16.46 2.19 3.21
N ASP A 95 17.42 2.42 4.10
CA ASP A 95 18.74 2.90 3.72
C ASP A 95 19.51 1.84 2.90
N GLY A 96 19.42 0.55 3.24
CA GLY A 96 20.02 -0.51 2.44
C GLY A 96 19.42 -0.62 1.03
N LEU A 97 18.12 -0.38 0.88
CA LEU A 97 17.49 -0.28 -0.44
C LEU A 97 18.00 0.92 -1.23
N ARG A 98 18.24 2.06 -0.57
CA ARG A 98 18.84 3.24 -1.22
C ARG A 98 20.29 2.99 -1.62
N ASP A 99 21.07 2.32 -0.80
CA ASP A 99 22.44 1.92 -1.13
C ASP A 99 22.47 1.00 -2.35
N LYS A 100 21.55 0.04 -2.43
CA LYS A 100 21.37 -0.83 -3.61
C LYS A 100 21.06 -0.02 -4.88
N VAL A 101 20.21 1.01 -4.77
CA VAL A 101 19.89 1.91 -5.88
C VAL A 101 21.09 2.77 -6.27
N ALA A 102 21.80 3.33 -5.29
CA ALA A 102 23.00 4.15 -5.51
C ALA A 102 24.11 3.35 -6.21
N GLU A 103 24.34 2.11 -5.77
CA GLU A 103 25.27 1.18 -6.41
C GLU A 103 24.86 0.91 -7.86
N ARG A 104 23.57 0.64 -8.13
CA ARG A 104 23.10 0.44 -9.52
C ARG A 104 23.24 1.71 -10.37
N ARG A 105 22.99 2.89 -9.81
CA ARG A 105 23.18 4.18 -10.48
C ARG A 105 24.63 4.48 -10.80
N SER A 106 25.58 4.04 -9.97
CA SER A 106 27.02 4.21 -10.22
C SER A 106 27.52 3.48 -11.48
N ARG A 107 26.77 2.46 -11.93
CA ARG A 107 27.07 1.64 -13.11
C ARG A 107 26.35 2.09 -14.39
N ILE A 108 25.63 3.22 -14.34
CA ILE A 108 24.91 3.78 -15.49
C ILE A 108 25.90 4.45 -16.45
N ASN A 109 25.77 4.15 -17.74
CA ASN A 109 26.38 4.93 -18.80
C ASN A 109 25.31 5.74 -19.55
N LEU A 110 25.27 7.06 -19.34
CA LEU A 110 24.27 7.95 -19.96
C LEU A 110 24.35 8.04 -21.50
N THR A 111 25.41 7.52 -22.13
CA THR A 111 25.47 7.42 -23.59
C THR A 111 24.80 6.16 -24.13
N VAL A 112 24.33 5.26 -23.27
CA VAL A 112 23.54 4.08 -23.63
C VAL A 112 22.06 4.41 -23.39
N LEU A 113 21.24 4.30 -24.45
CA LEU A 113 19.83 4.74 -24.42
C LEU A 113 19.02 4.05 -23.30
N GLU A 114 19.23 2.75 -23.09
CA GLU A 114 18.55 2.01 -22.02
C GLU A 114 18.95 2.52 -20.62
N ASP A 115 20.22 2.83 -20.43
CA ASP A 115 20.74 3.38 -19.17
C ASP A 115 20.27 4.82 -18.92
N LEU A 116 20.03 5.61 -19.98
CA LEU A 116 19.42 6.94 -19.83
C LEU A 116 18.02 6.86 -19.22
N HIS A 117 17.17 5.95 -19.73
CA HIS A 117 15.86 5.70 -19.13
C HIS A 117 15.96 5.03 -17.75
N GLY A 118 16.90 4.09 -17.60
CA GLY A 118 17.18 3.41 -16.34
C GLY A 118 17.58 4.36 -15.23
N GLU A 119 18.39 5.39 -15.52
CA GLU A 119 18.78 6.40 -14.55
C GLU A 119 17.56 7.15 -13.99
N GLN A 120 16.66 7.60 -14.86
CA GLN A 120 15.48 8.37 -14.44
C GLN A 120 14.58 7.53 -13.53
N PHE A 121 14.44 6.24 -13.85
CA PHE A 121 13.69 5.31 -13.02
C PHE A 121 14.35 5.07 -11.66
N LEU A 122 15.67 4.85 -11.63
CA LEU A 122 16.42 4.67 -10.38
C LEU A 122 16.41 5.92 -9.51
N LYS A 123 16.48 7.10 -10.12
CA LYS A 123 16.33 8.38 -9.43
C LYS A 123 14.94 8.52 -8.80
N ALA A 124 13.89 8.12 -9.51
CA ALA A 124 12.53 8.12 -8.98
C ALA A 124 12.39 7.18 -7.77
N ILE A 125 13.01 5.98 -7.82
CA ILE A 125 13.03 5.04 -6.69
C ILE A 125 13.70 5.68 -5.47
N ASP A 126 14.87 6.29 -5.63
CA ASP A 126 15.58 6.93 -4.51
C ASP A 126 14.75 8.07 -3.86
N ILE A 127 14.08 8.89 -4.68
CA ILE A 127 13.16 9.94 -4.18
C ILE A 127 12.03 9.33 -3.35
N VAL A 128 11.43 8.23 -3.81
CA VAL A 128 10.31 7.59 -3.11
C VAL A 128 10.80 6.93 -1.82
N LEU A 129 11.94 6.24 -1.82
CA LEU A 129 12.51 5.64 -0.60
C LEU A 129 12.82 6.70 0.47
N ASP A 130 13.34 7.85 0.05
CA ASP A 130 13.56 8.99 0.95
C ASP A 130 12.22 9.55 1.48
N ALA A 131 11.21 9.71 0.63
CA ALA A 131 9.89 10.15 1.04
C ALA A 131 9.19 9.19 2.02
N VAL A 132 9.35 7.88 1.84
CA VAL A 132 8.87 6.85 2.77
C VAL A 132 9.55 7.00 4.13
N SER A 133 10.87 7.15 4.14
CA SER A 133 11.66 7.36 5.36
C SER A 133 11.17 8.59 6.12
N GLN A 134 11.01 9.73 5.42
CA GLN A 134 10.46 10.97 5.99
C GLN A 134 9.03 10.80 6.52
N HIS A 135 8.19 10.02 5.81
CA HIS A 135 6.81 9.75 6.26
C HIS A 135 6.80 8.98 7.58
N ILE A 136 7.66 7.97 7.73
CA ILE A 136 7.80 7.20 8.98
C ILE A 136 8.32 8.12 10.10
N THR A 137 9.34 8.94 9.86
CA THR A 137 9.85 9.90 10.84
C THR A 137 8.79 10.91 11.27
N ARG A 138 7.89 11.31 10.37
CA ARG A 138 6.75 12.18 10.72
C ARG A 138 5.80 11.51 11.73
N PHE A 139 5.56 10.21 11.61
CA PHE A 139 4.80 9.45 12.62
C PHE A 139 5.56 9.33 13.93
N ALA A 140 6.89 9.17 13.89
CA ALA A 140 7.71 9.19 15.10
C ALA A 140 7.58 10.52 15.85
N ALA A 141 7.69 11.65 15.14
CA ALA A 141 7.54 12.98 15.71
C ALA A 141 6.14 13.20 16.31
N LEU A 142 5.08 12.79 15.58
CA LEU A 142 3.71 12.87 16.07
C LEU A 142 3.50 12.04 17.33
N ALA A 143 4.03 10.81 17.38
CA ALA A 143 3.92 9.95 18.54
C ALA A 143 4.62 10.55 19.77
N ARG A 144 5.79 11.18 19.63
CA ARG A 144 6.46 11.91 20.73
C ARG A 144 5.64 13.11 21.20
N GLN A 145 5.08 13.87 20.27
CA GLN A 145 4.22 15.00 20.62
C GLN A 145 3.03 14.52 21.46
N MET A 146 2.30 13.50 20.97
CA MET A 146 1.17 12.93 21.69
C MET A 146 1.57 12.33 23.05
N ALA A 147 2.77 11.75 23.16
CA ALA A 147 3.29 11.25 24.43
C ALA A 147 3.51 12.38 25.46
N GLY A 148 3.92 13.57 25.02
CA GLY A 148 4.07 14.75 25.88
C GLY A 148 2.75 15.28 26.46
N GLU A 149 1.64 14.99 25.80
CA GLU A 149 0.29 15.42 26.18
C GLU A 149 -0.54 14.31 26.85
N GLU A 150 -0.07 13.05 26.83
CA GLU A 150 -0.80 11.90 27.36
C GLU A 150 -0.65 11.78 28.89
N SER A 151 -1.79 11.69 29.57
CA SER A 151 -1.86 11.61 31.04
C SER A 151 -1.75 10.18 31.56
N ARG A 152 -2.12 9.18 30.77
CA ARG A 152 -2.06 7.77 31.16
C ARG A 152 -0.66 7.22 30.91
N GLU A 153 0.03 6.84 31.98
CA GLU A 153 1.41 6.35 31.94
C GLU A 153 1.61 5.19 30.95
N SER A 154 0.69 4.21 30.94
CA SER A 154 0.77 3.06 30.03
C SER A 154 0.74 3.48 28.57
N ARG A 155 -0.21 4.35 28.20
CA ARG A 155 -0.33 4.86 26.83
C ARG A 155 0.83 5.75 26.44
N ARG A 156 1.34 6.57 27.36
CA ARG A 156 2.53 7.38 27.12
C ARG A 156 3.72 6.50 26.77
N LYS A 157 3.93 5.41 27.51
CA LYS A 157 4.99 4.44 27.23
C LYS A 157 4.83 3.80 25.85
N GLU A 158 3.61 3.39 25.49
CA GLU A 158 3.33 2.87 24.13
C GLU A 158 3.67 3.87 23.03
N LEU A 159 3.29 5.15 23.19
CA LEU A 159 3.57 6.20 22.22
C LEU A 159 5.08 6.46 22.06
N LEU A 160 5.83 6.45 23.15
CA LEU A 160 7.29 6.55 23.10
C LEU A 160 7.91 5.34 22.39
N THR A 161 7.44 4.12 22.68
CA THR A 161 7.89 2.92 21.95
C THR A 161 7.55 2.97 20.46
N ILE A 162 6.37 3.46 20.09
CA ILE A 162 6.00 3.69 18.67
C ILE A 162 6.99 4.66 18.02
N ALA A 163 7.32 5.75 18.71
CA ALA A 163 8.24 6.75 18.19
C ALA A 163 9.66 6.18 17.99
N GLU A 164 10.19 5.46 18.97
CA GLU A 164 11.49 4.78 18.90
C GLU A 164 11.53 3.74 17.78
N ASN A 165 10.49 2.91 17.67
CA ASN A 165 10.39 1.92 16.59
C ASN A 165 10.35 2.57 15.22
N CYS A 166 9.60 3.67 15.05
CA CYS A 166 9.53 4.41 13.80
C CYS A 166 10.88 5.04 13.43
N GLU A 167 11.63 5.58 14.39
CA GLU A 167 12.98 6.12 14.12
C GLU A 167 13.95 5.06 13.62
N VAL A 168 13.89 3.84 14.15
CA VAL A 168 14.73 2.73 13.68
C VAL A 168 14.35 2.34 12.25
N ILE A 169 13.08 2.00 12.01
CA ILE A 169 12.64 1.43 10.72
C ILE A 169 12.52 2.48 9.60
N ALA A 170 12.61 3.77 9.93
CA ALA A 170 12.74 4.82 8.92
C ALA A 170 14.04 4.72 8.12
N HIS A 171 15.04 3.98 8.63
CA HIS A 171 16.37 3.89 8.05
C HIS A 171 16.89 2.45 8.02
N GLN A 172 16.90 1.81 9.18
CA GLN A 172 17.59 0.55 9.42
C GLN A 172 16.66 -0.67 9.27
N PRO A 173 17.22 -1.87 9.05
CA PRO A 173 16.48 -3.11 9.20
C PRO A 173 15.81 -3.19 10.59
N PRO A 174 14.57 -3.69 10.69
CA PRO A 174 13.90 -3.86 11.96
C PRO A 174 14.65 -4.85 12.85
N GLN A 175 14.66 -4.58 14.15
CA GLN A 175 15.36 -5.37 15.15
C GLN A 175 14.42 -6.09 16.12
N THR A 176 13.11 -5.82 16.07
CA THR A 176 12.07 -6.46 16.90
C THR A 176 10.89 -6.93 16.05
N PHE A 177 10.05 -7.82 16.57
CA PHE A 177 8.81 -8.25 15.93
C PHE A 177 7.87 -7.07 15.69
N TRP A 178 7.78 -6.14 16.66
CA TRP A 178 6.98 -4.94 16.52
C TRP A 178 7.52 -4.04 15.41
N GLN A 179 8.83 -3.80 15.35
CA GLN A 179 9.45 -3.03 14.27
C GLN A 179 9.21 -3.67 12.90
N ALA A 180 9.38 -5.00 12.78
CA ALA A 180 9.17 -5.71 11.52
C ALA A 180 7.72 -5.62 11.04
N LEU A 181 6.75 -5.86 11.93
CA LEU A 181 5.33 -5.74 11.60
C LEU A 181 4.95 -4.28 11.22
N GLN A 182 5.47 -3.30 11.97
CA GLN A 182 5.23 -1.88 11.70
C GLN A 182 5.78 -1.46 10.33
N LEU A 183 6.99 -1.90 9.96
CA LEU A 183 7.59 -1.60 8.66
C LEU A 183 6.81 -2.27 7.51
N CYS A 184 6.44 -3.54 7.68
CA CYS A 184 5.56 -4.24 6.74
C CYS A 184 4.23 -3.50 6.55
N TYR A 185 3.61 -3.02 7.62
CA TYR A 185 2.38 -2.24 7.54
C TYR A 185 2.58 -0.89 6.85
N PHE A 186 3.67 -0.16 7.13
CA PHE A 186 3.95 1.10 6.43
C PHE A 186 4.03 0.91 4.93
N ILE A 187 4.74 -0.12 4.46
CA ILE A 187 4.83 -0.41 3.03
C ILE A 187 3.47 -0.84 2.47
N GLN A 188 2.71 -1.70 3.17
CA GLN A 188 1.35 -2.08 2.78
C GLN A 188 0.42 -0.85 2.62
N LEU A 189 0.53 0.12 3.52
CA LEU A 189 -0.24 1.37 3.49
C LEU A 189 0.21 2.27 2.32
N ILE A 190 1.51 2.52 2.20
CA ILE A 190 2.05 3.48 1.22
C ILE A 190 1.84 2.99 -0.21
N LEU A 191 1.94 1.67 -0.47
CA LEU A 191 1.58 1.08 -1.77
C LEU A 191 0.14 1.41 -2.19
N GLN A 192 -0.77 1.60 -1.23
CA GLN A 192 -2.17 1.97 -1.46
C GLN A 192 -2.42 3.49 -1.40
N ILE A 193 -1.40 4.29 -1.06
CA ILE A 193 -1.40 5.75 -1.21
C ILE A 193 -0.86 6.14 -2.59
N GLU A 194 0.22 5.51 -3.06
CA GLU A 194 0.81 5.79 -4.38
C GLU A 194 -0.12 5.38 -5.53
N SER A 195 -0.94 4.36 -5.30
CA SER A 195 -1.82 3.75 -6.30
C SER A 195 -3.10 3.28 -5.64
N ASN A 196 -4.24 3.52 -6.28
CA ASN A 196 -5.53 2.98 -5.82
C ASN A 196 -5.73 1.51 -6.23
N GLY A 197 -4.68 0.82 -6.72
CA GLY A 197 -4.69 -0.62 -6.95
C GLY A 197 -5.09 -1.39 -5.69
N HIS A 198 -5.72 -2.55 -5.87
CA HIS A 198 -6.17 -3.41 -4.77
C HIS A 198 -5.59 -4.81 -4.90
N SER A 199 -5.89 -5.69 -3.94
CA SER A 199 -5.25 -7.00 -3.83
C SER A 199 -3.74 -6.90 -3.56
N VAL A 200 -3.29 -5.78 -2.97
CA VAL A 200 -1.95 -5.65 -2.39
C VAL A 200 -1.88 -6.61 -1.21
N SER A 201 -1.02 -7.61 -1.29
CA SER A 201 -1.03 -8.75 -0.39
C SER A 201 0.28 -8.86 0.38
N PHE A 202 0.21 -9.33 1.61
CA PHE A 202 1.40 -9.64 2.40
C PHE A 202 2.11 -10.92 1.93
N GLY A 203 1.37 -11.83 1.28
CA GLY A 203 1.90 -13.15 0.97
C GLY A 203 2.15 -13.93 2.26
N ARG A 204 3.31 -14.59 2.38
CA ARG A 204 3.62 -15.54 3.46
C ARG A 204 4.15 -14.87 4.73
N MET A 205 3.30 -14.07 5.38
CA MET A 205 3.65 -13.29 6.58
C MET A 205 4.16 -14.17 7.73
N ASP A 206 3.61 -15.38 7.86
CA ASP A 206 4.06 -16.37 8.83
C ASP A 206 5.52 -16.78 8.66
N GLN A 207 6.07 -16.72 7.44
CA GLN A 207 7.46 -17.13 7.18
C GLN A 207 8.44 -16.00 7.50
N TYR A 208 8.24 -14.83 6.90
CA TYR A 208 9.25 -13.76 6.98
C TYR A 208 9.22 -12.98 8.30
N LEU A 209 8.11 -13.03 9.06
CA LEU A 209 8.08 -12.47 10.42
C LEU A 209 8.51 -13.45 11.51
N TYR A 210 8.54 -14.76 11.22
CA TYR A 210 8.86 -15.78 12.24
C TYR A 210 10.24 -15.61 12.90
N PRO A 211 11.32 -15.22 12.19
CA PRO A 211 12.61 -14.99 12.84
C PRO A 211 12.53 -13.94 13.97
N TYR A 212 11.74 -12.88 13.77
CA TYR A 212 11.52 -11.84 14.77
C TYR A 212 10.63 -12.32 15.91
N TYR A 213 9.53 -13.02 15.59
CA TYR A 213 8.64 -13.61 16.59
C TYR A 213 9.39 -14.60 17.49
N ARG A 214 10.11 -15.56 16.90
CA ARG A 214 10.87 -16.58 17.62
C ARG A 214 11.90 -15.93 18.54
N ARG A 215 12.66 -14.95 18.05
CA ARG A 215 13.65 -14.25 18.86
C ARG A 215 12.99 -13.54 20.05
N ASP A 216 11.94 -12.79 19.83
CA ASP A 216 11.38 -11.90 20.87
C ASP A 216 10.47 -12.64 21.85
N VAL A 217 9.74 -13.67 21.40
CA VAL A 217 8.74 -14.40 22.19
C VAL A 217 9.27 -15.72 22.74
N GLU A 218 9.97 -16.52 21.93
CA GLU A 218 10.38 -17.88 22.33
C GLU A 218 11.77 -17.90 22.98
N LEU A 219 12.72 -17.12 22.46
CA LEU A 219 14.12 -17.16 22.90
C LEU A 219 14.43 -16.12 23.98
N ASN A 220 14.19 -14.85 23.69
CA ASN A 220 14.56 -13.74 24.58
C ASN A 220 13.45 -13.39 25.57
N GLN A 221 12.20 -13.76 25.26
CA GLN A 221 11.01 -13.45 26.08
C GLN A 221 10.85 -11.96 26.40
N THR A 222 11.30 -11.09 25.49
CA THR A 222 11.15 -9.63 25.57
C THR A 222 9.76 -9.17 25.12
N LEU A 223 9.00 -10.05 24.46
CA LEU A 223 7.62 -9.84 24.06
C LEU A 223 6.79 -11.05 24.47
N ASP A 224 5.73 -10.84 25.24
CA ASP A 224 4.80 -11.92 25.57
C ASP A 224 3.99 -12.37 24.33
N ARG A 225 3.59 -13.63 24.30
CA ARG A 225 2.80 -14.19 23.20
C ARG A 225 1.48 -13.44 23.02
N GLU A 226 0.80 -13.07 24.10
CA GLU A 226 -0.48 -12.36 23.99
C GLU A 226 -0.29 -10.93 23.47
N HIS A 227 0.81 -10.26 23.83
CA HIS A 227 1.17 -8.98 23.22
C HIS A 227 1.50 -9.12 21.72
N ALA A 228 2.17 -10.20 21.30
CA ALA A 228 2.40 -10.45 19.88
C ALA A 228 1.08 -10.66 19.10
N ILE A 229 0.09 -11.32 19.72
CA ILE A 229 -1.27 -11.44 19.17
C ILE A 229 -1.96 -10.08 19.09
N GLU A 230 -1.84 -9.24 20.12
CA GLU A 230 -2.42 -7.90 20.13
C GLU A 230 -1.82 -7.00 19.03
N LEU A 231 -0.51 -7.10 18.77
CA LEU A 231 0.14 -6.41 17.66
C LEU A 231 -0.43 -6.86 16.30
N LEU A 232 -0.68 -8.15 16.11
CA LEU A 232 -1.33 -8.67 14.90
C LEU A 232 -2.78 -8.18 14.79
N HIS A 233 -3.56 -8.20 15.87
CA HIS A 233 -4.91 -7.63 15.90
C HIS A 233 -4.91 -6.16 15.50
N SER A 234 -3.94 -5.39 16.02
CA SER A 234 -3.77 -3.99 15.65
C SER A 234 -3.54 -3.84 14.15
N CYS A 235 -2.63 -4.63 13.57
CA CYS A 235 -2.42 -4.66 12.13
C CYS A 235 -3.70 -5.00 11.36
N TRP A 236 -4.46 -6.02 11.76
CA TRP A 236 -5.71 -6.42 11.09
C TRP A 236 -6.76 -5.30 11.10
N LEU A 237 -6.89 -4.57 12.20
CA LEU A 237 -7.73 -3.38 12.26
C LEU A 237 -7.21 -2.29 11.32
N LYS A 238 -5.90 -2.06 11.27
CA LYS A 238 -5.31 -1.09 10.33
C LYS A 238 -5.54 -1.46 8.87
N LEU A 239 -5.59 -2.74 8.50
CA LEU A 239 -5.94 -3.16 7.15
C LEU A 239 -7.40 -2.86 6.80
N LEU A 240 -8.30 -2.98 7.78
CA LEU A 240 -9.73 -2.67 7.61
C LEU A 240 -9.97 -1.16 7.44
N GLU A 241 -9.12 -0.31 8.01
CA GLU A 241 -9.23 1.15 7.84
C GLU A 241 -8.97 1.62 6.41
N VAL A 242 -8.19 0.86 5.63
CA VAL A 242 -7.95 1.19 4.23
C VAL A 242 -9.28 1.05 3.48
N ASN A 243 -9.59 2.01 2.62
CA ASN A 243 -10.83 2.00 1.86
C ASN A 243 -10.60 2.50 0.43
N LYS A 244 -11.47 2.08 -0.49
CA LYS A 244 -11.41 2.47 -1.89
C LYS A 244 -12.81 2.76 -2.42
N ILE A 245 -13.01 4.00 -2.83
CA ILE A 245 -14.17 4.38 -3.61
C ILE A 245 -14.04 3.82 -5.03
N ARG A 246 -15.13 3.29 -5.55
CA ARG A 246 -15.26 2.85 -6.93
C ARG A 246 -16.49 3.48 -7.55
N SER A 247 -16.57 3.38 -8.87
CA SER A 247 -17.74 3.69 -9.66
C SER A 247 -18.99 2.95 -9.22
N GLY A 248 -20.19 3.53 -9.39
CA GLY A 248 -21.44 2.84 -9.10
C GLY A 248 -21.63 1.51 -9.87
N SER A 249 -21.15 1.44 -11.12
CA SER A 249 -21.17 0.21 -11.94
C SER A 249 -20.21 -0.86 -11.42
N HIS A 250 -18.96 -0.50 -11.15
CA HIS A 250 -17.95 -1.44 -10.68
C HIS A 250 -18.17 -1.86 -9.23
N SER A 251 -18.76 -0.99 -8.39
CA SER A 251 -19.11 -1.32 -7.01
C SER A 251 -20.06 -2.51 -6.91
N LYS A 252 -20.91 -2.75 -7.93
CA LYS A 252 -21.78 -3.93 -7.99
C LYS A 252 -21.00 -5.23 -8.22
N ALA A 253 -19.89 -5.15 -8.95
CA ALA A 253 -18.97 -6.28 -9.14
C ALA A 253 -18.00 -6.47 -7.96
N SER A 254 -17.83 -5.44 -7.13
CA SER A 254 -17.00 -5.44 -5.92
C SER A 254 -17.82 -5.11 -4.67
N ALA A 255 -18.89 -5.88 -4.43
CA ALA A 255 -19.80 -5.64 -3.31
C ALA A 255 -19.07 -5.76 -1.96
N GLY A 256 -19.36 -4.85 -1.03
CA GLY A 256 -18.78 -4.82 0.32
C GLY A 256 -17.50 -3.99 0.47
N SER A 257 -17.18 -3.14 -0.51
CA SER A 257 -15.98 -2.29 -0.54
C SER A 257 -14.65 -3.02 -0.21
N PRO A 258 -14.39 -4.20 -0.80
CA PRO A 258 -13.20 -4.99 -0.46
C PRO A 258 -11.92 -4.38 -1.02
N LEU A 259 -10.82 -4.67 -0.33
CA LEU A 259 -9.44 -4.42 -0.79
C LEU A 259 -8.64 -5.70 -1.03
N TYR A 260 -9.17 -6.85 -0.60
CA TYR A 260 -8.59 -8.18 -0.87
C TYR A 260 -7.13 -8.32 -0.41
N GLN A 261 -6.77 -7.69 0.71
CA GLN A 261 -5.43 -7.71 1.28
C GLN A 261 -5.14 -9.11 1.86
N ASN A 262 -4.56 -10.00 1.05
CA ASN A 262 -4.39 -11.40 1.42
C ASN A 262 -3.17 -11.61 2.33
N VAL A 263 -3.33 -12.49 3.33
CA VAL A 263 -2.26 -13.07 4.13
C VAL A 263 -2.31 -14.58 3.96
N THR A 264 -1.24 -15.16 3.45
CA THR A 264 -1.07 -16.60 3.29
C THR A 264 -0.28 -17.16 4.48
N ILE A 265 -0.70 -18.31 5.01
CA ILE A 265 0.00 -19.02 6.09
C ILE A 265 0.22 -20.49 5.70
N GLY A 266 1.21 -21.13 6.31
CA GLY A 266 1.51 -22.53 6.05
C GLY A 266 2.14 -22.75 4.68
N GLY A 267 2.00 -23.96 4.14
CA GLY A 267 2.71 -24.41 2.94
C GLY A 267 4.17 -24.81 3.23
N PRO A 268 4.83 -25.52 2.29
CA PRO A 268 6.20 -26.01 2.49
C PRO A 268 7.20 -24.84 2.58
N PRO A 269 8.17 -24.85 3.50
CA PRO A 269 9.35 -23.99 3.38
C PRO A 269 10.20 -24.47 2.20
N LEU A 270 10.90 -23.54 1.56
CA LEU A 270 11.80 -23.84 0.43
C LEU A 270 13.07 -24.59 0.83
N PHE A 271 13.28 -24.86 2.12
CA PHE A 271 14.60 -25.23 2.65
C PHE A 271 15.04 -26.68 2.42
N THR A 272 14.17 -27.61 2.02
CA THR A 272 14.59 -29.03 1.91
C THR A 272 13.93 -29.84 0.80
N GLY A 273 13.06 -29.26 -0.03
CA GLY A 273 12.27 -30.04 -0.99
C GLY A 273 11.27 -31.03 -0.35
N GLN A 274 11.11 -30.98 0.98
CA GLN A 274 10.07 -31.70 1.71
C GLN A 274 9.06 -30.72 2.32
N PRO A 275 7.76 -31.04 2.28
CA PRO A 275 6.76 -30.23 2.97
C PRO A 275 6.97 -30.31 4.49
N MET A 276 7.46 -29.23 5.07
CA MET A 276 7.42 -29.02 6.52
C MET A 276 6.34 -28.00 6.86
N ALA A 277 5.74 -28.12 8.04
CA ALA A 277 4.85 -27.10 8.55
C ALA A 277 5.69 -25.87 8.93
N ALA A 278 5.28 -24.70 8.45
CA ALA A 278 5.81 -23.39 8.79
C ALA A 278 6.12 -23.16 10.29
N VAL A 279 5.33 -23.79 11.17
CA VAL A 279 5.27 -23.51 12.61
C VAL A 279 5.72 -24.71 13.46
N LYS A 280 6.37 -25.72 12.87
CA LYS A 280 7.00 -26.82 13.62
C LYS A 280 8.34 -27.20 13.01
N PRO A 281 9.48 -26.74 13.58
CA PRO A 281 10.76 -27.38 13.34
C PRO A 281 10.78 -28.81 13.91
#